data_AF-A0A932IIJ4-F1
#
_entry.id   AF-A0A932IIJ4-F1
#
_cell.length_a   1.000
_cell.length_b   1.000
_cell.length_c   1.000
_cell.angle_alpha   90.00
_cell.angle_beta   90.00
_cell.angle_gamma   90.00
#
_symmetry.space_group_name_H-M   'P 1'
#
loop_
_entity.id
_entity.type
_entity.pdbx_description
1 polymer ?
#
loop_
_entity_poly.entity_id
_entity_poly.type
_entity_poly.pdbx_seq_one_letter_code
_entity_poly.pdbx_strand_id
1 'polypeptide(L)'
;MDRLVALAVVAVSLGACGGMSREAARREVQQLTVLYQENRPKFVVQKQEMIQAKSCERATALRAAADELVKEAAMSPSKDDTLTLVQMELNQAAKECRAK
;
A
#
# COMPACT_ATOMS: atom_id res chain seq x y z
N MET A 1 -15.95 -33.80 36.72
CA MET A 1 -16.26 -32.44 36.22
C MET A 1 -15.20 -32.14 35.17
N ASP A 2 -15.36 -32.76 34.02
CA ASP A 2 -14.37 -32.76 32.95
C ASP A 2 -14.73 -31.62 32.00
N ARG A 3 -13.94 -30.54 32.08
CA ARG A 3 -14.12 -29.34 31.27
C ARG A 3 -13.62 -29.62 29.85
N LEU A 4 -14.55 -30.03 28.99
CA LEU A 4 -14.45 -29.84 27.55
C LEU A 4 -14.46 -28.34 27.23
N VAL A 5 -13.35 -27.83 26.71
CA VAL A 5 -13.22 -26.53 26.03
C VAL A 5 -12.36 -26.82 24.79
N ALA A 6 -12.96 -27.14 23.66
CA ALA A 6 -13.44 -26.23 22.62
C ALA A 6 -12.32 -25.54 21.82
N LEU A 7 -12.29 -25.86 20.52
CA LEU A 7 -11.94 -25.03 19.35
C LEU A 7 -10.60 -24.27 19.33
N ALA A 8 -9.80 -24.60 18.31
CA ALA A 8 -9.37 -23.65 17.27
C ALA A 8 -8.60 -24.40 16.17
N VAL A 9 -9.30 -24.90 15.15
CA VAL A 9 -9.20 -24.37 13.77
C VAL A 9 -8.59 -22.97 13.75
N VAL A 10 -7.32 -22.85 13.37
CA VAL A 10 -6.91 -22.20 12.11
C VAL A 10 -5.53 -22.76 11.73
N ALA A 11 -5.52 -23.76 10.84
CA ALA A 11 -4.34 -24.01 10.03
C ALA A 11 -4.23 -22.83 9.06
N VAL A 12 -3.60 -21.74 9.52
CA VAL A 12 -3.20 -20.64 8.66
C VAL A 12 -2.04 -21.17 7.82
N SER A 13 -2.38 -21.87 6.74
CA SER A 13 -1.52 -22.02 5.59
C SER A 13 -1.37 -20.65 4.92
N LEU A 14 -0.66 -19.73 5.59
CA LEU A 14 -0.06 -18.56 4.96
C LEU A 14 1.08 -19.10 4.11
N GLY A 15 0.72 -19.50 2.88
CA GLY A 15 1.66 -19.52 1.78
C GLY A 15 2.33 -18.16 1.73
N ALA A 16 3.57 -18.10 2.20
CA ALA A 16 4.49 -17.00 1.96
C ALA A 16 4.86 -17.05 0.46
N CYS A 17 3.92 -16.66 -0.40
CA CYS A 17 4.24 -16.14 -1.71
C CYS A 17 4.76 -14.72 -1.50
N GLY A 18 6.00 -14.46 -1.94
CA GLY A 18 6.75 -13.23 -1.66
C GLY A 18 6.00 -11.96 -2.04
N GLY A 19 5.26 -11.39 -1.08
CA GLY A 19 4.59 -10.10 -1.18
C GLY A 19 5.21 -9.10 -0.19
N MET A 20 5.17 -7.82 -0.55
CA MET A 20 5.56 -6.72 0.33
C MET A 20 4.72 -6.74 1.62
N SER A 21 5.35 -6.63 2.79
CA SER A 21 4.62 -6.57 4.07
C SER A 21 3.84 -5.26 4.20
N ARG A 22 2.79 -5.26 5.03
CA ARG A 22 1.95 -4.07 5.27
C ARG A 22 2.77 -2.89 5.81
N GLU A 23 3.66 -3.14 6.77
CA GLU A 23 4.52 -2.11 7.35
C GLU A 23 5.54 -1.58 6.34
N ALA A 24 6.07 -2.43 5.46
CA ALA A 24 6.95 -2.00 4.39
C ALA A 24 6.21 -1.08 3.40
N ALA A 25 5.00 -1.48 2.99
CA ALA A 25 4.17 -0.68 2.09
C ALA A 25 3.83 0.69 2.69
N ARG A 26 3.47 0.76 3.98
CA ARG A 26 3.18 2.05 4.65
C ARG A 26 4.39 2.97 4.70
N ARG A 27 5.57 2.45 5.05
CA ARG A 27 6.82 3.23 5.05
C ARG A 27 7.17 3.75 3.66
N GLU A 28 7.00 2.91 2.64
CA GLU A 28 7.28 3.30 1.27
C GLU A 28 6.29 4.36 0.76
N VAL A 29 5.00 4.28 1.12
CA VAL A 29 4.05 5.37 0.82
C VAL A 29 4.49 6.69 1.46
N GLN A 30 4.93 6.68 2.72
CA GLN A 30 5.44 7.89 3.39
C GLN A 30 6.69 8.45 2.67
N GLN A 31 7.61 7.58 2.25
CA GLN A 31 8.78 7.99 1.45
C GLN A 31 8.35 8.57 0.11
N LEU A 32 7.36 7.98 -0.55
CA LEU A 32 6.80 8.50 -1.80
C LEU A 32 6.09 9.84 -1.59
N THR A 33 5.46 10.06 -0.44
CA THR A 33 4.87 11.36 -0.07
C THR A 33 5.95 12.44 0.09
N VAL A 34 7.03 12.14 0.80
CA VAL A 34 8.19 13.05 0.90
C VAL A 34 8.79 13.30 -0.49
N LEU A 35 8.98 12.23 -1.28
CA LEU A 35 9.52 12.34 -2.63
C LEU A 35 8.62 13.18 -3.54
N TYR A 36 7.30 13.10 -3.38
CA TYR A 36 6.34 13.91 -4.14
C TYR A 36 6.47 15.40 -3.83
N GLN A 37 6.70 15.75 -2.57
CA GLN A 37 6.87 17.12 -2.11
C GLN A 37 8.24 17.70 -2.52
N GLU A 38 9.30 16.92 -2.32
CA GLU A 38 10.67 17.40 -2.49
C GLU A 38 11.20 17.23 -3.91
N ASN A 39 10.73 16.21 -4.64
CA ASN A 39 11.25 15.87 -5.96
C ASN A 39 10.21 15.13 -6.83
N ARG A 40 9.17 15.86 -7.23
CA ARG A 40 8.09 15.34 -8.08
C ARG A 40 8.59 14.60 -9.34
N PRO A 41 9.64 15.05 -10.07
CA PRO A 41 10.15 14.28 -11.21
C PRO A 41 10.60 12.86 -10.85
N LYS A 42 11.29 12.67 -9.71
CA LYS A 42 11.67 11.33 -9.24
C LYS A 42 10.47 10.48 -8.86
N PHE A 43 9.45 11.08 -8.25
CA PHE A 43 8.19 10.38 -7.98
C PHE A 43 7.54 9.87 -9.28
N VAL A 44 7.51 10.68 -10.34
CA VAL A 44 6.97 10.27 -11.65
C VAL A 44 7.75 9.08 -12.22
N VAL A 45 9.08 9.07 -12.08
CA VAL A 45 9.90 7.91 -12.50
C VAL A 45 9.52 6.66 -11.71
N GLN A 46 9.42 6.75 -10.38
CA GLN A 46 8.97 5.62 -9.54
C GLN A 46 7.58 5.11 -9.94
N LYS A 47 6.65 6.02 -10.26
CA LYS A 47 5.33 5.68 -10.79
C LYS A 47 5.43 4.90 -12.10
N GLN A 48 6.24 5.38 -13.05
CA GLN A 48 6.43 4.71 -14.34
C GLN A 48 7.08 3.34 -14.19
N GLU A 49 8.05 3.18 -13.29
CA GLU A 49 8.67 1.89 -12.97
C GLU A 49 7.64 0.89 -12.42
N MET A 50 6.75 1.34 -11.52
CA MET A 50 5.65 0.49 -11.02
C MET A 50 4.70 0.08 -12.13
N ILE A 51 4.34 1.02 -13.01
CA ILE A 51 3.47 0.73 -14.16
C ILE A 51 4.13 -0.29 -15.08
N GLN A 52 5.44 -0.18 -15.33
CA GLN A 52 6.22 -1.04 -16.25
C GLN A 52 6.69 -2.38 -15.64
N ALA A 53 6.46 -2.59 -14.34
CA ALA A 53 6.84 -3.84 -13.69
C ALA A 53 6.08 -5.05 -14.27
N LYS A 54 6.74 -6.21 -14.28
CA LYS A 54 6.14 -7.49 -14.72
C LYS A 54 5.05 -7.99 -13.75
N SER A 55 5.13 -7.60 -12.49
CA SER A 55 4.14 -7.92 -11.44
C SER A 55 3.56 -6.62 -10.90
N CYS A 56 2.23 -6.61 -10.70
CA CYS A 56 1.50 -5.48 -10.12
C CYS A 56 1.35 -5.55 -8.60
N GLU A 57 2.06 -6.46 -7.92
CA GLU A 57 1.97 -6.66 -6.47
C GLU A 57 2.41 -5.42 -5.70
N ARG A 58 3.56 -4.82 -6.05
CA ARG A 58 4.04 -3.57 -5.43
C ARG A 58 3.01 -2.45 -5.58
N ALA A 59 2.55 -2.18 -6.79
CA ALA A 59 1.56 -1.13 -7.04
C ALA A 59 0.25 -1.38 -6.26
N THR A 60 -0.19 -2.64 -6.16
CA THR A 60 -1.37 -3.03 -5.39
C THR A 60 -1.18 -2.85 -3.88
N ALA A 61 -0.03 -3.24 -3.35
CA ALA A 61 0.30 -3.10 -1.93
C ALA A 61 0.41 -1.64 -1.50
N LEU A 62 1.09 -0.80 -2.30
CA LEU A 62 1.23 0.63 -2.03
C LEU A 62 -0.11 1.36 -2.13
N ARG A 63 -0.97 1.01 -3.11
CA ARG A 63 -2.34 1.52 -3.19
C ARG A 63 -3.13 1.24 -1.91
N ALA A 64 -3.13 -0.02 -1.46
CA ALA A 64 -3.84 -0.41 -0.24
C ALA A 64 -3.30 0.32 1.00
N ALA A 65 -1.97 0.45 1.12
CA ALA A 65 -1.35 1.19 2.21
C ALA A 65 -1.71 2.70 2.17
N ALA A 66 -1.76 3.32 1.00
CA ALA A 66 -2.17 4.71 0.85
C ALA A 66 -3.65 4.94 1.22
N ASP A 67 -4.55 4.02 0.81
CA ASP A 67 -5.96 4.03 1.21
C ASP A 67 -6.12 4.00 2.74
N GLU A 68 -5.34 3.17 3.43
CA GLU A 68 -5.34 3.10 4.90
C GLU A 68 -4.81 4.39 5.54
N LEU A 69 -3.68 4.91 5.05
CA LEU A 69 -3.08 6.13 5.60
C LEU A 69 -3.98 7.35 5.40
N VAL A 70 -4.66 7.49 4.25
CA VAL A 70 -5.63 8.57 4.03
C VAL A 70 -6.84 8.41 4.94
N LYS A 71 -7.33 7.19 5.16
CA LYS A 71 -8.43 6.93 6.09
C LYS A 71 -8.06 7.30 7.53
N GLU A 72 -6.85 6.99 7.96
CA GLU A 72 -6.32 7.38 9.27
C GLU A 72 -6.14 8.90 9.38
N ALA A 73 -5.59 9.54 8.34
CA ALA A 73 -5.43 10.98 8.28
C ALA A 73 -6.77 11.73 8.28
N ALA A 74 -7.81 11.19 7.67
CA ALA A 74 -9.16 11.74 7.69
C ALA A 74 -9.80 11.72 9.11
N MET A 75 -9.28 10.89 10.02
CA MET A 75 -9.65 10.87 11.44
C MET A 75 -8.79 11.82 12.29
N SER A 76 -7.74 12.41 11.71
CA SER A 76 -6.87 13.40 12.35
C SER A 76 -7.33 14.83 11.97
N PRO A 77 -7.18 15.83 12.87
CA PRO A 77 -7.42 17.23 12.52
C PRO A 77 -6.46 17.79 11.45
N SER A 78 -5.37 17.08 11.15
CA SER A 78 -4.44 17.44 10.07
C SER A 78 -4.88 16.84 8.74
N LYS A 79 -5.37 17.67 7.81
CA LYS A 79 -5.51 17.25 6.41
C LYS A 79 -4.13 17.21 5.74
N ASP A 80 -3.70 16.02 5.36
CA ASP A 80 -2.54 15.85 4.49
C ASP A 80 -3.01 15.75 3.03
N ASP A 81 -3.11 16.92 2.38
CA ASP A 81 -3.49 17.01 0.97
C ASP A 81 -2.46 16.31 0.06
N THR A 82 -1.19 16.25 0.48
CA THR A 82 -0.14 15.57 -0.31
C THR A 82 -0.36 14.06 -0.29
N LEU A 83 -0.65 13.49 0.87
CA LEU A 83 -0.95 12.06 0.98
C LEU A 83 -2.16 11.67 0.11
N THR A 84 -3.18 12.54 0.02
CA THR A 84 -4.32 12.33 -0.88
C THR A 84 -3.92 12.37 -2.36
N LEU A 85 -3.05 13.30 -2.75
CA LEU A 85 -2.50 13.33 -4.12
C LEU A 85 -1.72 12.05 -4.43
N VAL A 86 -0.85 11.61 -3.52
CA VAL A 86 -0.06 10.39 -3.66
C VAL A 86 -0.97 9.15 -3.76
N GLN A 87 -2.05 9.08 -2.98
CA GLN A 87 -3.05 8.02 -3.08
C GLN A 87 -3.66 7.95 -4.49
N MET A 88 -4.02 9.08 -5.10
CA MET A 88 -4.56 9.11 -6.46
C MET A 88 -3.56 8.63 -7.50
N GLU A 89 -2.29 9.04 -7.37
CA GLU A 89 -1.21 8.62 -8.26
C GLU A 89 -0.93 7.10 -8.17
N LEU A 90 -0.97 6.54 -6.96
CA LEU A 90 -0.82 5.11 -6.70
C LEU A 90 -2.03 4.30 -7.20
N ASN A 91 -3.24 4.85 -7.05
CA ASN A 91 -4.45 4.28 -7.65
C ASN A 91 -4.33 4.20 -9.18
N GLN A 92 -3.82 5.26 -9.82
CA GLN A 92 -3.57 5.26 -11.26
C GLN A 92 -2.50 4.23 -11.64
N ALA A 93 -1.37 4.18 -10.91
CA ALA A 93 -0.29 3.23 -11.19
C ALA A 93 -0.77 1.77 -11.11
N ALA A 94 -1.55 1.43 -10.08
CA ALA A 94 -2.11 0.09 -9.92
C ALA A 94 -3.11 -0.26 -11.04
N LYS A 95 -3.95 0.70 -11.44
CA LYS A 95 -4.90 0.53 -12.54
C LYS A 95 -4.18 0.29 -13.86
N GLU A 96 -3.19 1.13 -14.18
CA GLU A 96 -2.43 1.05 -15.42
C GLU A 96 -1.56 -0.20 -15.49
N CYS A 97 -0.91 -0.60 -14.39
CA CYS A 97 -0.16 -1.85 -14.34
C CYS A 97 -1.04 -3.07 -14.70
N ARG A 98 -2.23 -3.15 -14.10
CA ARG A 98 -3.16 -4.27 -14.31
C ARG A 98 -3.81 -4.31 -15.69
N ALA A 99 -3.78 -3.20 -16.42
CA ALA A 99 -4.38 -3.07 -17.74
C ALA A 99 -3.41 -3.45 -18.88
N LYS A 100 -2.17 -3.82 -18.55
CA LYS A 100 -1.15 -4.30 -19.49
C LYS A 100 -1.33 -5.77 -19.83
#